data_AF-A0AAE8ZT87-F1
#
_entry.id   AF-A0AAE8ZT87-F1
#
_cell.length_a   1.000
_cell.length_b   1.000
_cell.length_c   1.000
_cell.angle_alpha   90.00
_cell.angle_beta   90.00
_cell.angle_gamma   90.00
#
_symmetry.space_group_name_H-M   'P 1'
#
loop_
_entity.id
_entity.type
_entity.pdbx_description
1 polymer ?
#
loop_
_entity_poly.entity_id
_entity_poly.type
_entity_poly.pdbx_seq_one_letter_code
_entity_poly.pdbx_strand_id
1 'polypeptide(L)'
;MTPSPLSKSQAAEKILLEHGLGWLIQKLGLHNGHLPDGTTAKFRVVQFIIELPQVRRELCWIRTYSEFQARVEHFRRTIRVVTSVLEQSKAVIMANRKAQRLVPVWPDELEWDY
;
A
#
# COMPACT_ATOMS: atom_id res chain seq x y z
N MET A 1 -26.51 -17.11 16.52
CA MET A 1 -25.22 -16.80 17.18
C MET A 1 -25.06 -15.29 17.18
N THR A 2 -24.94 -14.67 18.35
CA THR A 2 -24.64 -13.24 18.45
C THR A 2 -23.21 -12.99 17.98
N PRO A 3 -22.96 -12.01 17.10
CA PRO A 3 -21.60 -11.71 16.65
C PRO A 3 -20.76 -11.25 17.84
N SER A 4 -19.64 -11.94 18.06
CA SER A 4 -18.69 -11.55 19.10
C SER A 4 -17.87 -10.35 18.63
N PRO A 5 -17.63 -9.35 19.48
CA PRO A 5 -16.76 -8.22 19.15
C PRO A 5 -15.32 -8.68 18.92
N LEU A 6 -14.50 -7.81 18.34
CA LEU A 6 -13.06 -8.06 18.22
C LEU A 6 -12.39 -8.23 19.58
N SER A 7 -11.52 -9.23 19.69
CA SER A 7 -10.59 -9.31 20.82
C SER A 7 -9.58 -8.15 20.79
N LYS A 8 -8.91 -7.87 21.92
CA LYS A 8 -7.91 -6.80 22.02
C LYS A 8 -6.78 -6.94 20.98
N SER A 9 -6.29 -8.16 20.76
CA SER A 9 -5.22 -8.42 19.78
C SER A 9 -5.70 -8.18 18.35
N GLN A 10 -6.92 -8.58 18.02
CA GLN A 10 -7.49 -8.34 16.69
C GLN A 10 -7.79 -6.85 16.44
N ALA A 11 -8.26 -6.13 17.46
CA ALA A 11 -8.44 -4.69 17.36
C ALA A 11 -7.10 -3.98 17.12
N ALA A 12 -6.03 -4.38 17.82
CA ALA A 12 -4.69 -3.86 17.60
C ALA A 12 -4.16 -4.18 16.19
N GLU A 13 -4.34 -5.43 15.72
CA GLU A 13 -3.94 -5.81 14.38
C GLU A 13 -4.72 -5.04 13.30
N LYS A 14 -6.03 -4.86 13.47
CA LYS A 14 -6.85 -4.04 12.58
C LYS A 14 -6.29 -2.63 12.45
N ILE A 15 -5.92 -1.99 13.57
CA ILE A 15 -5.29 -0.67 13.56
C ILE A 15 -3.97 -0.70 12.77
N LEU A 16 -3.08 -1.68 13.04
CA LEU A 16 -1.81 -1.80 12.31
C LEU A 16 -2.01 -1.97 10.80
N LEU A 17 -2.97 -2.79 10.38
CA LEU A 17 -3.33 -2.97 8.98
C LEU A 17 -3.90 -1.69 8.35
N GLU A 18 -4.74 -0.94 9.07
CA GLU A 18 -5.26 0.35 8.61
C GLU A 18 -4.15 1.39 8.41
N HIS A 19 -3.20 1.44 9.35
CA HIS A 19 -2.02 2.29 9.23
C HIS A 19 -1.15 1.88 8.03
N GLY A 20 -0.87 0.57 7.88
CA GLY A 20 -0.10 0.04 6.75
C GLY A 20 -0.75 0.37 5.40
N LEU A 21 -2.06 0.19 5.26
CA LEU A 21 -2.78 0.56 4.03
C LEU A 21 -2.76 2.07 3.79
N GLY A 22 -2.90 2.89 4.84
CA GLY A 22 -2.79 4.35 4.73
C GLY A 22 -1.42 4.80 4.22
N TRP A 23 -0.35 4.24 4.77
CA TRP A 23 1.03 4.51 4.35
C TRP A 23 1.26 4.11 2.88
N LEU A 24 0.78 2.94 2.47
CA LEU A 24 0.90 2.48 1.09
C LEU A 24 0.19 3.40 0.09
N ILE A 25 -1.01 3.90 0.41
CA ILE A 25 -1.73 4.85 -0.45
C ILE A 25 -0.91 6.11 -0.68
N GLN A 26 -0.31 6.67 0.39
CA GLN A 26 0.55 7.85 0.29
C GLN A 26 1.77 7.56 -0.59
N LYS A 27 2.46 6.44 -0.36
CA LYS A 27 3.67 6.07 -1.12
C LYS A 27 3.37 5.81 -2.59
N LEU A 28 2.25 5.16 -2.92
CA LEU A 28 1.84 4.99 -4.31
C LEU A 28 1.61 6.34 -5.01
N GLY A 29 0.97 7.29 -4.32
CA GLY A 29 0.77 8.65 -4.84
C GLY A 29 2.10 9.33 -5.22
N LEU A 30 3.11 9.20 -4.36
CA LEU A 30 4.45 9.74 -4.63
C LEU A 30 5.12 8.99 -5.79
N HIS A 31 5.15 7.65 -5.77
CA HIS A 31 5.74 6.85 -6.86
C HIS A 31 5.10 7.17 -8.21
N ASN A 32 3.78 7.40 -8.24
CA ASN A 32 3.07 7.81 -9.45
C ASN A 32 3.62 9.13 -10.02
N GLY A 33 3.98 10.09 -9.18
CA GLY A 33 4.57 11.37 -9.63
C GLY A 33 5.94 11.22 -10.32
N HIS A 34 6.69 10.16 -10.01
CA HIS A 34 8.05 9.95 -10.54
C HIS A 34 8.18 8.86 -11.59
N LEU A 35 7.15 8.02 -11.75
CA LEU A 35 7.15 6.96 -12.75
C LEU A 35 6.94 7.53 -14.16
N PRO A 36 7.74 7.11 -15.15
CA PRO A 36 7.52 7.48 -16.54
C PRO A 36 6.18 6.95 -17.05
N ASP A 37 5.51 7.77 -17.86
CA ASP A 37 4.24 7.41 -18.47
C ASP A 37 4.40 6.24 -19.47
N GLY A 38 3.34 5.46 -19.63
CA GLY A 38 3.34 4.28 -20.50
C GLY A 38 4.08 3.04 -19.95
N THR A 39 4.74 3.15 -18.79
CA THR A 39 5.40 1.98 -18.17
C THR A 39 4.39 1.07 -17.47
N THR A 40 4.65 -0.25 -17.50
CA THR A 40 3.84 -1.22 -16.74
C THR A 40 3.86 -0.93 -15.23
N ALA A 41 4.96 -0.39 -14.70
CA ALA A 41 5.07 0.03 -13.30
C ALA A 41 4.08 1.17 -12.99
N LYS A 42 3.99 2.20 -13.85
CA LYS A 42 3.02 3.29 -13.72
C LYS A 42 1.59 2.75 -13.70
N PHE A 43 1.25 1.88 -14.65
CA PHE A 43 -0.08 1.27 -14.73
C PHE A 43 -0.45 0.54 -13.43
N ARG A 44 0.45 -0.32 -12.91
CA ARG A 44 0.22 -1.05 -11.66
C ARG A 44 0.09 -0.13 -10.45
N VAL A 45 0.91 0.92 -10.36
CA VAL A 45 0.80 1.90 -9.27
C VAL A 45 -0.55 2.62 -9.32
N VAL A 46 -0.97 3.09 -10.50
CA VAL A 46 -2.27 3.75 -10.67
C VAL A 46 -3.43 2.83 -10.31
N GLN A 47 -3.37 1.55 -10.70
CA GLN A 47 -4.38 0.57 -10.32
C GLN A 47 -4.54 0.50 -8.79
N PHE A 48 -3.44 0.37 -8.04
CA PHE A 48 -3.52 0.29 -6.58
C PHE A 48 -3.88 1.60 -5.89
N ILE A 49 -3.60 2.77 -6.49
CA ILE A 49 -4.10 4.07 -6.00
C ILE A 49 -5.63 4.08 -5.98
N ILE A 50 -6.26 3.46 -6.97
CA ILE A 50 -7.72 3.39 -7.09
C ILE A 50 -8.30 2.34 -6.13
N GLU A 51 -7.68 1.16 -6.05
CA GLU A 51 -8.21 0.01 -5.31
C GLU A 51 -8.03 0.11 -3.79
N LEU A 52 -6.87 0.56 -3.29
CA LEU A 52 -6.54 0.51 -1.87
C LEU A 52 -7.43 1.36 -0.95
N PRO A 53 -7.92 2.55 -1.35
CA PRO A 53 -8.89 3.29 -0.54
C PRO A 53 -10.13 2.45 -0.22
N GLN A 54 -10.59 1.62 -1.16
CA GLN A 54 -11.72 0.74 -0.94
C GLN A 54 -11.37 -0.40 0.03
N VAL A 55 -10.22 -1.05 -0.15
CA VAL A 55 -9.72 -2.10 0.76
C VAL A 55 -9.58 -1.56 2.19
N ARG A 56 -9.05 -0.35 2.36
CA ARG A 56 -8.91 0.31 3.67
C ARG A 56 -10.27 0.60 4.29
N ARG A 57 -11.23 1.14 3.52
CA ARG A 57 -12.61 1.35 4.01
C ARG A 57 -13.23 0.05 4.49
N GLU A 58 -13.09 -1.01 3.72
CA GLU A 58 -13.63 -2.33 4.07
C GLU A 58 -13.04 -2.87 5.38
N LEU A 59 -11.74 -2.71 5.61
CA LEU A 59 -11.12 -3.04 6.88
C LEU A 59 -11.74 -2.23 8.02
N CYS A 60 -11.89 -0.91 7.86
CA CYS A 60 -12.44 -0.03 8.91
C CYS A 60 -13.84 -0.45 9.39
N TRP A 61 -14.67 -0.99 8.49
CA TRP A 61 -16.04 -1.41 8.77
C TRP A 61 -16.16 -2.75 9.49
N ILE A 62 -15.09 -3.54 9.60
CA ILE A 62 -15.13 -4.82 10.31
C ILE A 62 -15.31 -4.58 11.81
N ARG A 63 -16.38 -5.14 12.38
CA ARG A 63 -16.71 -5.00 13.82
C ARG A 63 -16.70 -6.32 14.58
N THR A 64 -16.76 -7.44 13.88
CA THR A 64 -16.98 -8.74 14.50
C THR A 64 -15.77 -9.66 14.31
N TYR A 65 -15.60 -10.57 15.27
CA TYR A 65 -14.55 -11.59 15.24
C TYR A 65 -14.57 -12.40 13.94
N SER A 66 -15.74 -12.88 13.52
CA SER A 66 -15.91 -13.74 12.35
C SER A 66 -15.56 -13.03 11.04
N GLU A 67 -15.98 -11.77 10.90
CA GLU A 67 -15.62 -10.96 9.73
C GLU A 67 -14.12 -10.70 9.65
N PHE A 68 -13.48 -10.40 10.79
CA PHE A 68 -12.05 -10.16 10.83
C PHE A 68 -11.27 -11.41 10.46
N GLN A 69 -11.57 -12.55 11.09
CA GLN A 69 -10.90 -13.81 10.79
C GLN A 69 -11.04 -14.24 9.33
N ALA A 70 -12.21 -14.02 8.72
CA ALA A 70 -12.44 -14.39 7.32
C ALA A 70 -11.63 -13.53 6.32
N ARG A 71 -11.20 -12.33 6.72
CA ARG A 71 -10.65 -11.32 5.79
C ARG A 71 -9.24 -10.84 6.12
N VAL A 72 -8.73 -11.09 7.32
CA VAL A 72 -7.42 -10.59 7.79
C VAL A 72 -6.28 -10.96 6.83
N GLU A 73 -6.29 -12.20 6.32
CA GLU A 73 -5.23 -12.66 5.41
C GLU A 73 -5.29 -11.96 4.04
N HIS A 74 -6.48 -11.57 3.58
CA HIS A 74 -6.62 -10.75 2.38
C HIS A 74 -5.92 -9.39 2.57
N PHE A 75 -6.15 -8.70 3.68
CA PHE A 75 -5.48 -7.41 3.95
C PHE A 75 -3.96 -7.56 4.05
N ARG A 76 -3.47 -8.58 4.77
CA ARG A 76 -2.03 -8.88 4.86
C ARG A 76 -1.41 -9.18 3.50
N ARG A 77 -2.11 -9.93 2.65
CA ARG A 77 -1.65 -10.22 1.28
C ARG A 77 -1.63 -8.96 0.43
N THR A 78 -2.66 -8.13 0.50
CA THR A 78 -2.73 -6.86 -0.22
C THR A 78 -1.54 -5.96 0.15
N ILE A 79 -1.24 -5.81 1.44
CA ILE A 79 -0.05 -5.06 1.90
C ILE A 79 1.22 -5.61 1.24
N ARG A 80 1.48 -6.91 1.34
CA ARG A 80 2.68 -7.54 0.74
C ARG A 80 2.79 -7.32 -0.77
N VAL A 81 1.69 -7.48 -1.50
CA VAL A 81 1.65 -7.29 -2.96
C VAL A 81 1.99 -5.86 -3.33
N VAL A 82 1.37 -4.88 -2.65
CA VAL A 82 1.60 -3.47 -2.95
C VAL A 82 3.02 -3.05 -2.57
N THR A 83 3.54 -3.50 -1.43
CA THR A 83 4.95 -3.28 -1.08
C THR A 83 5.88 -3.79 -2.18
N SER A 84 5.63 -5.00 -2.73
CA SER A 84 6.42 -5.51 -3.86
C SER A 84 6.30 -4.65 -5.12
N VAL A 85 5.15 -4.02 -5.37
CA VAL A 85 4.97 -3.08 -6.50
C VAL A 85 5.74 -1.78 -6.28
N LEU A 86 5.79 -1.27 -5.05
CA LEU A 86 6.60 -0.12 -4.68
C LEU A 86 8.10 -0.40 -4.88
N GLU A 87 8.56 -1.58 -4.49
CA GLU A 87 9.96 -2.00 -4.72
C GLU A 87 10.30 -2.13 -6.21
N GLN A 88 9.41 -2.73 -7.01
CA GLN A 88 9.61 -2.83 -8.45
C GLN A 88 9.62 -1.45 -9.12
N SER A 89 8.72 -0.55 -8.69
CA SER A 89 8.67 0.82 -9.25
C SER A 89 9.86 1.67 -8.85
N LYS A 90 10.47 1.45 -7.67
CA LYS A 90 11.74 2.10 -7.29
C LYS A 90 12.83 1.88 -8.33
N ALA A 91 13.02 0.64 -8.78
CA ALA A 91 14.01 0.31 -9.81
C ALA A 91 13.76 1.08 -11.13
N VAL A 92 12.50 1.21 -11.55
CA VAL A 92 12.11 1.96 -12.76
C VAL A 92 12.35 3.46 -12.61
N ILE A 93 11.98 4.04 -11.47
CA ILE A 93 12.22 5.45 -11.16
C ILE A 93 13.71 5.75 -11.20
N MET A 94 14.53 4.95 -10.51
CA MET A 94 15.99 5.12 -10.47
C MET A 94 16.60 4.99 -11.87
N ALA A 95 16.17 4.00 -12.66
CA ALA A 95 16.66 3.81 -14.02
C ALA A 95 16.34 5.01 -14.93
N ASN A 96 15.09 5.51 -14.87
CA ASN A 96 14.69 6.69 -15.64
C ASN A 96 15.45 7.95 -15.20
N ARG A 97 15.56 8.21 -13.89
CA ARG A 97 16.29 9.37 -13.38
C ARG A 97 17.77 9.33 -13.76
N LYS A 98 18.39 8.14 -13.71
CA LYS A 98 19.77 7.93 -14.16
C LYS A 98 19.92 8.21 -15.66
N ALA A 99 18.99 7.76 -16.50
CA ALA A 99 18.99 8.05 -17.94
C ALA A 99 18.86 9.55 -18.22
N GLN A 100 18.07 10.26 -17.42
CA GLN A 100 17.89 11.71 -17.48
C GLN A 100 18.98 12.51 -16.76
N ARG A 101 19.98 11.85 -16.15
CA ARG A 101 21.07 12.46 -15.36
C ARG A 101 20.56 13.36 -14.22
N LEU A 102 19.43 12.99 -13.61
CA LEU A 102 18.84 13.70 -12.48
C LEU A 102 19.51 13.26 -11.16
N VAL A 103 19.74 14.24 -10.27
CA VAL A 103 20.33 14.03 -8.94
C VAL A 103 19.38 14.64 -7.89
N PRO A 104 19.06 13.94 -6.79
CA PRO A 104 19.48 12.58 -6.47
C PRO A 104 18.81 11.54 -7.38
N VAL A 105 19.45 10.37 -7.57
CA VAL A 105 18.87 9.29 -8.39
C VAL A 105 17.61 8.71 -7.75
N TRP A 106 17.58 8.67 -6.41
CA TRP A 106 16.39 8.40 -5.62
C TRP A 106 15.94 9.69 -4.94
N PRO A 107 14.75 10.23 -5.27
CA PRO A 107 14.21 11.44 -4.62
C PRO A 107 14.05 11.28 -3.11
N ASP A 108 14.38 12.33 -2.35
CA ASP A 108 14.31 12.32 -0.89
C ASP A 108 12.87 12.15 -0.40
N GLU A 109 11.87 12.70 -1.09
CA GLU A 109 10.45 12.50 -0.77
C GLU A 109 10.01 11.03 -0.90
N LEU A 110 10.76 10.22 -1.66
CA LEU A 110 10.54 8.79 -1.79
C LEU A 110 11.33 7.96 -0.78
N GLU A 111 12.20 8.57 0.04
CA GLU A 111 12.86 7.88 1.15
C GLU A 111 11.83 7.31 2.13
N TRP A 112 12.19 6.16 2.69
CA TRP A 112 11.36 5.46 3.65
C TRP A 112 11.85 5.87 5.04
N ASP A 113 11.36 6.99 5.54
CA ASP A 113 11.57 7.36 6.94
C ASP A 113 10.88 6.31 7.82
N TYR A 114 11.68 5.48 8.46
CA TYR A 114 11.27 4.44 9.41
C TYR A 114 11.05 5.03 10.81
#